data_AF-A0A182WM05-F1
#
_entry.id   AF-A0A182WM05-F1
#
_cell.length_a   1.000
_cell.length_b   1.000
_cell.length_c   1.000
_cell.angle_alpha   90.00
_cell.angle_beta   90.00
_cell.angle_gamma   90.00
#
_symmetry.space_group_name_H-M   'P 1'
#
loop_
_entity.id
_entity.type
_entity.pdbx_description
1 polymer ?
#
loop_
_entity_poly.entity_id
_entity_poly.type
_entity_poly.pdbx_seq_one_letter_code
_entity_poly.pdbx_strand_id
1 'polypeptide(L)'
;MASQRILKRAETALQYTKDLLLDDNSEDENDLAEDDECESETGNEPDEDVEEGDNENADKTKSDPASKGKKSSKGLGKTIKQLMGVIMEPFGCILLDKTMAELSKMKEQHSTLQADNDRLREELRDRQKLQQDLTSTLQTQNGKHQNEVKRLELELKNATDSLENMKQTNQLNVEESCRLRKDLDNILKEKGDLIKQLERKEVSHRAELDKHLKSLDEKQSENTKLTDSVDKNNH
;
A
#
# COMPACT_ATOMS: atom_id res chain seq x y z
N MET A 1 16.50 24.39 15.67
CA MET A 1 16.07 24.71 14.29
C MET A 1 15.24 23.60 13.64
N ALA A 2 15.66 22.33 13.68
CA ALA A 2 14.90 21.22 13.07
C ALA A 2 13.52 20.97 13.72
N SER A 3 13.44 21.05 15.06
CA SER A 3 12.19 20.83 15.82
C SER A 3 11.07 21.83 15.48
N GLN A 4 11.39 23.11 15.25
CA GLN A 4 10.39 24.11 14.86
C GLN A 4 9.81 23.87 13.46
N ARG A 5 10.60 23.31 12.53
CA ARG A 5 10.11 22.99 11.18
C ARG A 5 9.16 21.78 11.20
N ILE A 6 9.40 20.82 12.09
CA ILE A 6 8.54 19.66 12.27
C ILE A 6 7.19 20.09 12.88
N LEU A 7 7.23 20.94 13.92
CA LEU A 7 6.02 21.49 14.54
C LEU A 7 5.16 22.26 13.55
N LYS A 8 5.74 23.15 12.74
CA LYS A 8 5.00 23.91 11.72
C LYS A 8 4.34 23.00 10.67
N ARG A 9 5.03 21.92 10.27
CA ARG A 9 4.47 20.95 9.30
C ARG A 9 3.32 20.16 9.90
N ALA A 10 3.42 19.74 11.16
CA ALA A 10 2.36 19.04 11.87
C ALA A 10 1.11 19.93 12.06
N GLU A 11 1.32 21.21 12.39
CA GLU A 11 0.24 22.18 12.54
C GLU A 11 -0.48 22.46 11.22
N THR A 12 0.27 22.60 10.12
CA THR A 12 -0.33 22.76 8.77
C THR A 12 -1.09 21.51 8.34
N ALA A 13 -0.58 20.30 8.61
CA ALA A 13 -1.27 19.06 8.27
C ALA A 13 -2.59 18.90 9.05
N LEU A 14 -2.59 19.25 10.35
CA LEU A 14 -3.80 19.25 11.18
C LEU A 14 -4.86 20.22 10.67
N GLN A 15 -4.44 21.41 10.22
CA GLN A 15 -5.35 22.40 9.64
C GLN A 15 -6.05 21.85 8.39
N TYR A 16 -5.30 21.25 7.46
CA TYR A 16 -5.87 20.65 6.25
C TYR A 16 -6.83 19.49 6.55
N THR A 17 -6.51 18.65 7.54
CA THR A 17 -7.43 17.57 7.94
C THR A 17 -8.71 18.09 8.56
N LYS A 18 -8.64 19.22 9.28
CA LYS A 18 -9.81 19.83 9.91
C LYS A 18 -10.73 20.45 8.87
N ASP A 19 -10.17 21.09 7.85
CA ASP A 19 -10.95 21.66 6.74
C ASP A 19 -11.60 20.55 5.89
N LEU A 20 -10.93 19.40 5.72
CA LEU A 20 -11.50 18.25 5.01
C LEU A 20 -12.62 17.53 5.79
N LEU A 21 -12.55 17.53 7.13
CA LEU A 21 -13.49 16.80 7.99
C LEU A 21 -14.71 17.62 8.42
N LEU A 22 -14.67 18.95 8.25
CA LEU A 22 -15.74 19.85 8.66
C LEU A 22 -16.60 20.36 7.51
N ASP A 23 -16.25 20.06 6.25
CA ASP A 23 -17.03 20.44 5.07
C ASP A 23 -18.14 19.43 4.70
N ASP A 24 -18.15 18.22 5.29
CA ASP A 24 -19.24 17.25 5.13
C ASP A 24 -20.27 17.38 6.27
N ASN A 25 -20.99 18.50 6.27
CA ASN A 25 -22.31 18.58 6.89
C ASN A 25 -23.36 18.32 5.80
N SER A 26 -23.43 17.07 5.33
CA SER A 26 -24.63 16.55 4.68
C SER A 26 -25.18 15.44 5.56
N GLU A 27 -26.28 15.77 6.23
CA GLU A 27 -27.22 14.83 6.81
C GLU A 27 -27.54 13.74 5.77
N ASP A 28 -27.34 12.47 6.12
CA ASP A 28 -28.28 11.43 5.73
C ASP A 28 -28.10 10.19 6.60
N GLU A 29 -29.22 9.79 7.20
CA GLU A 29 -29.41 8.56 7.95
C GLU A 29 -29.65 7.36 7.02
N ASN A 30 -29.50 6.15 7.58
CA ASN A 30 -29.97 4.86 7.06
C ASN A 30 -29.19 4.31 5.84
N ASP A 31 -28.98 3.02 5.64
CA ASP A 31 -29.61 1.81 6.17
C ASP A 31 -28.68 0.59 5.92
N LEU A 32 -28.99 -0.50 6.62
CA LEU A 32 -28.36 -1.83 6.60
C LEU A 32 -28.47 -2.60 5.26
N ALA A 33 -27.57 -3.58 5.06
CA ALA A 33 -27.74 -4.94 4.46
C ALA A 33 -26.50 -5.32 3.62
N GLU A 34 -25.67 -6.29 4.03
CA GLU A 34 -25.76 -7.76 3.81
C GLU A 34 -25.42 -8.22 2.38
N ASP A 35 -24.44 -9.14 2.32
CA ASP A 35 -24.09 -10.19 1.34
C ASP A 35 -24.41 -10.01 -0.15
N ASP A 36 -23.40 -10.24 -1.01
CA ASP A 36 -23.47 -11.41 -1.90
C ASP A 36 -22.08 -11.76 -2.49
N GLU A 37 -21.79 -13.06 -2.49
CA GLU A 37 -20.65 -13.68 -3.17
C GLU A 37 -20.89 -13.67 -4.69
N CYS A 38 -19.82 -13.52 -5.48
CA CYS A 38 -19.87 -14.01 -6.86
C CYS A 38 -18.48 -14.36 -7.39
N GLU A 39 -18.21 -15.67 -7.41
CA GLU A 39 -17.23 -16.28 -8.29
C GLU A 39 -17.75 -16.29 -9.73
N SER A 40 -16.88 -15.99 -10.70
CA SER A 40 -17.00 -16.59 -12.03
C SER A 40 -15.66 -16.59 -12.77
N GLU A 41 -15.16 -17.79 -13.03
CA GLU A 41 -14.27 -18.13 -14.14
C GLU A 41 -14.86 -17.66 -15.47
N THR A 42 -14.00 -17.24 -16.40
CA THR A 42 -14.12 -17.66 -17.82
C THR A 42 -12.85 -17.29 -18.57
N GLY A 43 -12.22 -18.30 -19.17
CA GLY A 43 -11.16 -18.12 -20.15
C GLY A 43 -11.70 -17.77 -21.54
N ASN A 44 -10.83 -17.20 -22.36
CA ASN A 44 -10.74 -17.49 -23.80
C ASN A 44 -9.45 -16.89 -24.35
N GLU A 45 -8.73 -17.71 -25.10
CA GLU A 45 -7.64 -17.33 -26.01
C GLU A 45 -8.18 -16.50 -27.19
N PRO A 46 -7.28 -15.80 -27.92
CA PRO A 46 -7.30 -16.03 -29.37
C PRO A 46 -5.90 -16.10 -30.02
N ASP A 47 -5.84 -17.01 -30.99
CA ASP A 47 -4.81 -17.17 -32.03
C ASP A 47 -4.93 -16.15 -33.17
N GLU A 48 -3.75 -15.86 -33.74
CA GLU A 48 -3.34 -15.62 -35.15
C GLU A 48 -4.00 -14.57 -36.06
N ASP A 49 -3.12 -13.68 -36.54
CA ASP A 49 -2.84 -13.24 -37.92
C ASP A 49 -3.96 -12.67 -38.82
N VAL A 50 -3.81 -11.39 -39.19
CA VAL A 50 -4.05 -10.92 -40.58
C VAL A 50 -3.11 -9.74 -40.91
N GLU A 51 -2.43 -9.88 -42.04
CA GLU A 51 -1.49 -8.94 -42.66
C GLU A 51 -2.10 -7.61 -43.12
N GLU A 52 -1.34 -6.51 -42.96
CA GLU A 52 -1.58 -5.25 -43.67
C GLU A 52 -0.91 -5.29 -45.05
N GLY A 53 -1.74 -5.45 -46.08
CA GLY A 53 -1.36 -5.21 -47.47
C GLY A 53 -1.45 -3.73 -47.83
N ASP A 54 -0.30 -3.12 -48.11
CA ASP A 54 -0.16 -1.85 -48.82
C ASP A 54 -0.84 -1.93 -50.19
N ASN A 55 -1.67 -0.93 -50.51
CA ASN A 55 -2.20 -0.77 -51.87
C ASN A 55 -2.30 0.71 -52.23
N GLU A 56 -1.17 1.26 -52.69
CA GLU A 56 -1.13 2.45 -53.54
C GLU A 56 -1.83 2.14 -54.87
N ASN A 57 -2.88 2.89 -55.21
CA ASN A 57 -3.42 2.86 -56.56
C ASN A 57 -3.41 4.25 -57.20
N ALA A 58 -2.48 4.37 -58.14
CA ALA A 58 -2.33 5.46 -59.07
C ALA A 58 -3.49 5.53 -60.07
N ASP A 59 -4.01 6.75 -60.21
CA ASP A 59 -4.23 7.45 -61.47
C ASP A 59 -4.18 6.62 -62.76
N LYS A 60 -5.34 6.48 -63.43
CA LYS A 60 -5.51 6.46 -64.89
C LYS A 60 -6.95 6.16 -65.29
N THR A 61 -7.72 7.19 -65.63
CA THR A 61 -8.89 7.05 -66.52
C THR A 61 -8.83 8.07 -67.64
N LYS A 62 -8.13 7.63 -68.69
CA LYS A 62 -8.45 7.71 -70.13
C LYS A 62 -9.21 8.94 -70.63
N SER A 63 -8.49 9.69 -71.46
CA SER A 63 -8.92 10.66 -72.46
C SER A 63 -9.86 10.12 -73.54
N ASP A 64 -10.92 10.89 -73.77
CA ASP A 64 -11.65 11.23 -75.01
C ASP A 64 -12.42 10.17 -75.84
N PRO A 65 -13.62 10.57 -76.33
CA PRO A 65 -13.65 11.14 -77.67
C PRO A 65 -14.43 12.47 -77.78
N ALA A 66 -13.81 13.39 -78.52
CA ALA A 66 -14.43 14.57 -79.08
C ALA A 66 -15.73 14.25 -79.85
N SER A 67 -16.86 14.74 -79.33
CA SER A 67 -18.10 14.84 -80.12
C SER A 67 -18.25 16.27 -80.66
N LYS A 68 -18.07 16.40 -81.98
CA LYS A 68 -18.41 17.59 -82.74
C LYS A 68 -19.93 17.79 -82.70
N GLY A 69 -20.40 18.70 -81.84
CA GLY A 69 -21.80 19.15 -81.77
C GLY A 69 -21.93 20.65 -82.00
N LYS A 70 -21.76 21.11 -83.24
CA LYS A 70 -22.28 22.43 -83.66
C LYS A 70 -23.81 22.36 -83.63
N LYS A 71 -24.45 23.06 -82.67
CA LYS A 71 -25.74 23.80 -82.77
C LYS A 71 -26.39 23.97 -81.38
N SER A 72 -26.33 25.18 -80.82
CA SER A 72 -27.45 25.86 -80.13
C SER A 72 -27.03 27.18 -79.44
N SER A 73 -26.18 28.01 -80.05
CA SER A 73 -25.83 29.34 -79.52
C SER A 73 -26.97 30.40 -79.61
N LYS A 74 -28.15 30.05 -80.12
CA LYS A 74 -29.27 30.99 -80.33
C LYS A 74 -30.16 31.24 -79.10
N GLY A 75 -30.09 30.40 -78.05
CA GLY A 75 -30.84 30.59 -76.80
C GLY A 75 -30.09 31.42 -75.75
N LEU A 76 -28.78 31.17 -75.62
CA LEU A 76 -27.89 31.86 -74.67
C LEU A 76 -27.79 33.37 -74.89
N GLY A 77 -27.89 33.83 -76.15
CA GLY A 77 -27.85 35.27 -76.45
C GLY A 77 -29.05 36.04 -75.88
N LYS A 78 -30.24 35.41 -75.78
CA LYS A 78 -31.43 36.06 -75.21
C LYS A 78 -31.35 36.15 -73.69
N THR A 79 -30.88 35.09 -73.02
CA THR A 79 -30.69 35.08 -71.57
C THR A 79 -29.56 36.02 -71.14
N ILE A 80 -28.45 36.08 -71.87
CA ILE A 80 -27.36 37.04 -71.60
C ILE A 80 -27.82 38.49 -71.81
N LYS A 81 -28.60 38.76 -72.85
CA LYS A 81 -29.14 40.11 -73.10
C LYS A 81 -30.19 40.53 -72.08
N GLN A 82 -30.99 39.60 -71.58
CA GLN A 82 -31.99 39.83 -70.54
C GLN A 82 -31.33 40.04 -69.17
N LEU A 83 -30.26 39.28 -68.88
CA LEU A 83 -29.42 39.47 -67.70
C LEU A 83 -28.69 40.82 -67.74
N MET A 84 -28.11 41.20 -68.89
CA MET A 84 -27.54 42.53 -69.10
C MET A 84 -28.60 43.63 -68.99
N GLY A 85 -29.84 43.40 -69.44
CA GLY A 85 -30.95 44.35 -69.28
C GLY A 85 -31.28 44.61 -67.81
N VAL A 86 -31.34 43.56 -66.99
CA VAL A 86 -31.57 43.68 -65.53
C VAL A 86 -30.37 44.32 -64.82
N ILE A 87 -29.14 44.05 -65.26
CA ILE A 87 -27.92 44.63 -64.68
C ILE A 87 -27.72 46.09 -65.09
N MET A 88 -28.12 46.49 -66.30
CA MET A 88 -28.00 47.86 -66.81
C MET A 88 -29.18 48.78 -66.45
N GLU A 89 -30.26 48.25 -65.89
CA GLU A 89 -31.30 49.08 -65.26
C GLU A 89 -30.72 49.83 -64.05
N PRO A 90 -31.17 51.06 -63.76
CA PRO A 90 -30.58 51.91 -62.70
C PRO A 90 -30.64 51.29 -61.29
N PHE A 91 -31.50 50.29 -61.08
CA PHE A 91 -31.60 49.54 -59.82
C PHE A 91 -30.72 48.26 -59.79
N GLY A 92 -30.31 47.74 -60.95
CA GLY A 92 -29.51 46.53 -61.09
C GLY A 92 -28.08 46.67 -60.58
N CYS A 93 -27.40 47.77 -60.94
CA CYS A 93 -26.06 48.09 -60.44
C CYS A 93 -26.04 48.29 -58.92
N ILE A 94 -27.03 49.00 -58.36
CA ILE A 94 -27.14 49.24 -56.92
C ILE A 94 -27.33 47.92 -56.16
N LEU A 95 -28.11 46.99 -56.71
CA LEU A 95 -28.30 45.66 -56.12
C LEU A 95 -27.03 44.81 -56.22
N LEU A 96 -26.30 44.92 -57.32
CA LEU A 96 -25.03 44.23 -57.51
C LEU A 96 -23.96 44.72 -56.53
N ASP A 97 -23.84 46.03 -56.33
CA ASP A 97 -22.89 46.61 -55.38
C ASP A 97 -23.21 46.20 -53.93
N LYS A 98 -24.50 46.16 -53.57
CA LYS A 98 -24.95 45.67 -52.25
C LYS A 98 -24.59 44.20 -52.05
N THR A 99 -24.86 43.35 -53.05
CA THR A 99 -24.54 41.91 -52.96
C THR A 99 -23.03 41.66 -52.93
N MET A 100 -22.22 42.45 -53.62
CA MET A 100 -20.75 42.38 -53.51
C MET A 100 -20.24 42.80 -52.13
N ALA A 101 -20.79 43.86 -51.54
CA ALA A 101 -20.44 44.29 -50.20
C ALA A 101 -20.81 43.22 -49.14
N GLU A 102 -22.01 42.64 -49.26
CA GLU A 102 -22.46 41.53 -48.40
C GLU A 102 -21.57 40.28 -48.57
N LEU A 103 -21.23 39.90 -49.80
CA LEU A 103 -20.31 38.79 -50.07
C LEU A 103 -18.92 39.04 -49.46
N SER A 104 -18.43 40.27 -49.53
CA SER A 104 -17.14 40.64 -48.94
C SER A 104 -17.16 40.52 -47.42
N LYS A 105 -18.23 41.00 -46.78
CA LYS A 105 -18.45 40.86 -45.34
C LYS A 105 -18.60 39.40 -44.91
N MET A 106 -19.38 38.61 -45.64
CA MET A 106 -19.56 37.17 -45.38
C MET A 106 -18.23 36.41 -45.52
N LYS A 107 -17.40 36.77 -46.49
CA LYS A 107 -16.08 36.18 -46.68
C LYS A 107 -15.14 36.49 -45.51
N GLU A 108 -15.16 37.73 -45.01
CA GLU A 108 -14.40 38.10 -43.83
C GLU A 108 -14.85 37.32 -42.59
N GLN A 109 -16.17 37.23 -42.36
CA GLN A 109 -16.74 36.43 -41.27
C GLN A 109 -16.39 34.95 -41.37
N HIS A 110 -16.43 34.38 -42.58
CA HIS A 110 -16.00 33.00 -42.79
C HIS A 110 -14.51 32.82 -42.45
N SER A 111 -13.66 33.79 -42.79
CA SER A 111 -12.24 33.74 -42.46
C SER A 111 -12.00 33.81 -40.94
N THR A 112 -12.71 34.66 -40.22
CA THR A 112 -12.58 34.75 -38.75
C THR A 112 -13.10 33.49 -38.07
N LEU A 113 -14.24 32.95 -38.51
CA LEU A 113 -14.79 31.71 -37.97
C LEU A 113 -13.90 30.50 -38.26
N GLN A 114 -13.24 30.47 -39.43
CA GLN A 114 -12.26 29.42 -39.74
C GLN A 114 -11.08 29.46 -38.76
N ALA A 115 -10.51 30.64 -38.50
CA ALA A 115 -9.41 30.80 -37.55
C ALA A 115 -9.82 30.40 -36.12
N ASP A 116 -11.02 30.79 -35.68
CA ASP A 116 -11.56 30.36 -34.38
C ASP A 116 -11.77 28.84 -34.32
N ASN A 117 -12.26 28.21 -35.40
CA ASN A 117 -12.44 26.77 -35.45
C ASN A 117 -11.11 26.02 -35.35
N ASP A 118 -10.08 26.49 -36.04
CA ASP A 118 -8.74 25.89 -36.00
C ASP A 118 -8.10 26.07 -34.62
N ARG A 119 -8.29 27.22 -33.96
CA ARG A 119 -7.89 27.43 -32.55
C ARG A 119 -8.60 26.45 -31.61
N LEU A 120 -9.93 26.32 -31.72
CA LEU A 120 -10.70 25.40 -30.88
C LEU A 120 -10.30 23.93 -31.10
N ARG A 121 -9.95 23.54 -32.32
CA ARG A 121 -9.41 22.20 -32.61
C ARG A 121 -8.06 21.95 -31.96
N GLU A 122 -7.21 22.97 -31.87
CA GLU A 122 -5.95 22.88 -31.13
C GLU A 122 -6.17 22.76 -29.63
N GLU A 123 -6.99 23.64 -29.04
CA GLU A 123 -7.35 23.58 -27.62
C GLU A 123 -7.98 22.23 -27.22
N LEU A 124 -8.80 21.64 -28.11
CA LEU A 124 -9.40 20.33 -27.87
C LEU A 124 -8.36 19.20 -27.88
N ARG A 125 -7.39 19.26 -28.79
CA ARG A 125 -6.26 18.30 -28.82
C ARG A 125 -5.39 18.42 -27.57
N ASP A 126 -5.10 19.65 -27.14
CA ASP A 126 -4.31 19.90 -25.93
C ASP A 126 -5.03 19.39 -24.67
N ARG A 127 -6.34 19.65 -24.56
CA ARG A 127 -7.16 19.10 -23.45
C ARG A 127 -7.18 17.58 -23.45
N GLN A 128 -7.32 16.95 -24.61
CA GLN A 128 -7.28 15.48 -24.71
C GLN A 128 -5.92 14.92 -24.27
N LYS A 129 -4.83 15.55 -24.69
CA LYS A 129 -3.48 15.16 -24.27
C LYS A 129 -3.30 15.29 -22.76
N LEU A 130 -3.71 16.43 -22.18
CA LEU A 130 -3.64 16.65 -20.74
C LEU A 130 -4.44 15.60 -19.96
N GLN A 131 -5.63 15.25 -20.45
CA GLN A 131 -6.47 14.21 -19.85
C GLN A 131 -5.79 12.83 -19.87
N GLN A 132 -5.17 12.47 -20.99
CA GLN A 132 -4.42 11.21 -21.12
C GLN A 132 -3.23 11.17 -20.17
N ASP A 133 -2.43 12.24 -20.13
CA ASP A 133 -1.26 12.35 -19.25
C ASP A 133 -1.65 12.27 -17.77
N LEU A 134 -2.73 12.96 -17.39
CA LEU A 134 -3.27 12.92 -16.03
C LEU A 134 -3.74 11.50 -15.66
N THR A 135 -4.47 10.85 -16.56
CA THR A 135 -4.98 9.48 -16.34
C THR A 135 -3.83 8.50 -16.15
N SER A 136 -2.81 8.57 -17.01
CA SER A 136 -1.61 7.73 -16.93
C SER A 136 -0.83 7.97 -15.62
N THR A 137 -0.69 9.23 -15.22
CA THR A 137 -0.03 9.60 -13.96
C THR A 137 -0.77 9.07 -12.75
N LEU A 138 -2.10 9.24 -12.71
CA LEU A 138 -2.95 8.75 -11.63
C LEU A 138 -2.92 7.23 -11.54
N GLN A 139 -3.01 6.51 -12.67
CA GLN A 139 -2.88 5.05 -12.71
C GLN A 139 -1.52 4.59 -12.16
N THR A 140 -0.44 5.23 -12.59
CA THR A 140 0.92 4.92 -12.11
C THR A 140 1.05 5.16 -10.61
N GLN A 141 0.53 6.29 -10.11
CA GLN A 141 0.58 6.62 -8.69
C GLN A 141 -0.27 5.65 -7.86
N ASN A 142 -1.46 5.30 -8.34
CA ASN A 142 -2.33 4.35 -7.68
C ASN A 142 -1.68 2.97 -7.58
N GLY A 143 -1.05 2.49 -8.65
CA GLY A 143 -0.29 1.24 -8.63
C GLY A 143 0.87 1.25 -7.64
N LYS A 144 1.60 2.37 -7.54
CA LYS A 144 2.66 2.54 -6.54
C LYS A 144 2.10 2.50 -5.11
N HIS A 145 1.01 3.21 -4.84
CA HIS A 145 0.38 3.20 -3.53
C HIS A 145 -0.14 1.81 -3.16
N GLN A 146 -0.82 1.11 -4.06
CA GLN A 146 -1.28 -0.26 -3.82
C GLN A 146 -0.13 -1.22 -3.48
N ASN A 147 1.00 -1.12 -4.19
CA ASN A 147 2.17 -1.93 -3.88
C ASN A 147 2.77 -1.59 -2.51
N GLU A 148 2.81 -0.32 -2.13
CA GLU A 148 3.31 0.11 -0.82
C GLU A 148 2.39 -0.36 0.31
N VAL A 149 1.07 -0.31 0.12
CA VAL A 149 0.09 -0.86 1.07
C VAL A 149 0.33 -2.36 1.27
N LYS A 150 0.43 -3.14 0.19
CA LYS A 150 0.73 -4.59 0.28
C LYS A 150 2.05 -4.87 1.00
N ARG A 151 3.08 -4.05 0.74
CA ARG A 151 4.39 -4.17 1.40
C ARG A 151 4.26 -3.93 2.92
N LEU A 152 3.56 -2.88 3.31
CA LEU A 152 3.33 -2.53 4.72
C LEU A 152 2.47 -3.57 5.44
N GLU A 153 1.43 -4.11 4.78
CA GLU A 153 0.60 -5.19 5.32
C GLU A 153 1.42 -6.45 5.60
N LEU A 154 2.31 -6.82 4.68
CA LEU A 154 3.21 -7.96 4.86
C LEU A 154 4.19 -7.73 6.01
N GLU A 155 4.76 -6.53 6.12
CA GLU A 155 5.65 -6.14 7.21
C GLU A 155 4.93 -6.19 8.57
N LEU A 156 3.70 -5.68 8.63
CA LEU A 156 2.86 -5.71 9.83
C LEU A 156 2.52 -7.15 10.25
N LYS A 157 2.16 -8.00 9.30
CA LYS A 157 1.90 -9.42 9.56
C LYS A 157 3.12 -10.12 10.14
N ASN A 158 4.28 -9.95 9.48
CA ASN A 158 5.54 -10.55 9.95
C ASN A 158 5.94 -10.05 11.35
N ALA A 159 5.77 -8.75 11.62
CA ALA A 159 6.05 -8.18 12.93
C ALA A 159 5.10 -8.73 14.01
N THR A 160 3.82 -8.91 13.67
CA THR A 160 2.81 -9.49 14.56
C THR A 160 3.14 -10.95 14.90
N ASP A 161 3.46 -11.76 13.89
CA ASP A 161 3.84 -13.17 14.08
C ASP A 161 5.12 -13.28 14.92
N SER A 162 6.11 -12.42 14.67
CA SER A 162 7.35 -12.36 15.45
C SER A 162 7.09 -11.99 16.91
N LEU A 163 6.23 -11.01 17.16
CA LEU A 163 5.85 -10.60 18.51
C LEU A 163 5.14 -11.73 19.26
N GLU A 164 4.26 -12.46 18.60
CA GLU A 164 3.53 -13.58 19.20
C GLU A 164 4.49 -14.72 19.58
N ASN A 165 5.43 -15.06 18.70
CA ASN A 165 6.47 -16.05 19.01
C ASN A 165 7.34 -15.64 20.21
N MET A 166 7.69 -14.35 20.32
CA MET A 166 8.42 -13.83 21.48
C MET A 166 7.59 -13.91 22.76
N LYS A 167 6.30 -13.59 22.71
CA LYS A 167 5.39 -13.72 23.86
C LYS A 167 5.32 -15.16 24.35
N GLN A 168 5.14 -16.12 23.44
CA GLN A 168 5.10 -17.55 23.78
C GLN A 168 6.42 -18.02 24.40
N THR A 169 7.55 -17.64 23.82
CA THR A 169 8.87 -17.98 24.36
C THR A 169 9.09 -17.39 25.76
N ASN A 170 8.70 -16.13 25.96
CA ASN A 170 8.80 -15.48 27.27
C ASN A 170 7.89 -16.15 28.31
N GLN A 171 6.68 -16.57 27.91
CA GLN A 171 5.78 -17.30 28.79
C GLN A 171 6.39 -18.64 29.24
N LEU A 172 6.96 -19.42 28.32
CA LEU A 172 7.65 -20.67 28.64
C LEU A 172 8.83 -20.44 29.60
N ASN A 173 9.63 -19.39 29.38
CA ASN A 173 10.75 -19.04 30.26
C ASN A 173 10.29 -18.68 31.68
N VAL A 174 9.15 -17.97 31.81
CA VAL A 174 8.56 -17.64 33.10
C VAL A 174 8.07 -18.90 33.83
N GLU A 175 7.42 -19.81 33.11
CA GLU A 175 6.95 -21.09 33.66
C GLU A 175 8.11 -21.98 34.12
N GLU A 176 9.16 -22.09 33.32
CA GLU A 176 10.38 -22.80 33.70
C GLU A 176 11.06 -22.17 34.92
N SER A 177 11.15 -20.84 34.96
CA SER A 177 11.68 -20.12 36.13
C SER A 177 10.86 -20.38 37.40
N CYS A 178 9.52 -20.46 37.26
CA CYS A 178 8.63 -20.85 38.36
C CYS A 178 8.88 -22.29 38.82
N ARG A 179 9.09 -23.23 37.90
CA ARG A 179 9.42 -24.63 38.21
C ARG A 179 10.74 -24.72 38.96
N LEU A 180 11.81 -24.12 38.43
CA LEU A 180 13.15 -24.13 39.05
C LEU A 180 13.16 -23.51 40.44
N ARG A 181 12.37 -22.45 40.68
CA ARG A 181 12.21 -21.87 42.02
C ARG A 181 11.60 -22.88 43.01
N LYS A 182 10.56 -23.61 42.61
CA LYS A 182 9.96 -24.66 43.46
C LYS A 182 10.95 -25.77 43.77
N ASP A 183 11.73 -26.19 42.77
CA ASP A 183 12.75 -27.23 42.94
C ASP A 183 13.84 -26.77 43.93
N LEU A 184 14.29 -25.51 43.82
CA LEU A 184 15.24 -24.92 44.75
C LEU A 184 14.70 -24.87 46.18
N ASP A 185 13.44 -24.47 46.37
CA ASP A 185 12.80 -24.45 47.69
C ASP A 185 12.71 -25.85 48.31
N ASN A 186 12.46 -26.88 47.49
CA ASN A 186 12.44 -28.27 47.94
C ASN A 186 13.84 -28.74 48.37
N ILE A 187 14.86 -28.48 47.55
CA ILE A 187 16.26 -28.80 47.88
C ILE A 187 16.70 -28.09 49.17
N LEU A 188 16.29 -26.84 49.38
CA LEU A 188 16.61 -26.09 50.59
C LEU A 188 15.96 -26.72 51.83
N LYS A 189 14.72 -27.20 51.73
CA LYS A 189 14.05 -27.95 52.81
C LYS A 189 14.78 -29.24 53.13
N GLU A 190 15.08 -30.05 52.11
CA GLU A 190 15.81 -31.32 52.27
C GLU A 190 17.18 -31.10 52.91
N LYS A 191 17.92 -30.08 52.47
CA LYS A 191 19.19 -29.67 53.07
C LYS A 191 19.00 -29.32 54.55
N GLY A 192 17.98 -28.54 54.89
CA GLY A 192 17.66 -28.20 56.28
C GLY A 192 17.39 -29.42 57.15
N ASP A 193 16.68 -30.41 56.61
CA ASP A 193 16.39 -31.66 57.33
C ASP A 193 17.63 -32.55 57.49
N LEU A 194 18.49 -32.62 56.48
CA LEU A 194 19.79 -33.30 56.57
C LEU A 194 20.71 -32.67 57.61
N ILE A 195 20.75 -31.34 57.71
CA ILE A 195 21.52 -30.63 58.74
C ILE A 195 21.02 -31.03 60.14
N LYS A 196 19.71 -30.98 60.38
CA LYS A 196 19.13 -31.42 61.66
C LYS A 196 19.45 -32.88 61.97
N GLN A 197 19.45 -33.76 60.97
CA GLN A 197 19.82 -35.16 61.15
C GLN A 197 21.30 -35.32 61.53
N LEU A 198 22.20 -34.56 60.89
CA LEU A 198 23.63 -34.55 61.20
C LEU A 198 23.87 -34.04 62.63
N GLU A 199 23.24 -32.94 63.03
CA GLU A 199 23.34 -32.40 64.39
C GLU A 199 22.90 -33.42 65.45
N ARG A 200 21.79 -34.13 65.23
CA ARG A 200 21.34 -35.21 66.14
C ARG A 200 22.36 -36.35 66.22
N LYS A 201 22.92 -36.78 65.09
CA LYS A 201 23.94 -37.83 65.06
C LYS A 201 25.21 -37.40 65.78
N GLU A 202 25.63 -36.15 65.58
CA GLU A 202 26.80 -35.59 66.26
C GLU A 202 26.62 -35.60 67.79
N VAL A 203 25.45 -35.16 68.28
CA VAL A 203 25.11 -35.21 69.71
C VAL A 203 25.14 -36.65 70.24
N SER A 204 24.57 -37.61 69.49
CA SER A 204 24.59 -39.04 69.87
C SER A 204 26.02 -39.58 69.96
N HIS A 205 26.85 -39.35 68.95
CA HIS A 205 28.23 -39.83 68.94
C HIS A 205 29.08 -39.17 70.04
N ARG A 206 28.88 -37.88 70.34
CA ARG A 206 29.55 -37.23 71.47
C ARG A 206 29.17 -37.89 72.80
N ALA A 207 27.88 -38.18 73.01
CA ALA A 207 27.43 -38.86 74.21
C ALA A 207 28.00 -40.29 74.35
N GLU A 208 28.11 -41.02 73.23
CA GLU A 208 28.76 -42.33 73.19
C GLU A 208 30.26 -42.25 73.51
N LEU A 209 30.97 -41.27 72.95
CA LEU A 209 32.38 -41.01 73.27
C LEU A 209 32.57 -40.70 74.76
N ASP A 210 31.74 -39.84 75.34
CA ASP A 210 31.79 -39.52 76.78
C ASP A 210 31.57 -40.77 77.64
N LYS A 211 30.68 -41.68 77.22
CA LYS A 211 30.45 -42.96 77.90
C LYS A 211 31.68 -43.88 77.82
N HIS A 212 32.30 -43.97 76.65
CA HIS A 212 33.52 -44.75 76.46
C HIS A 212 34.70 -44.20 77.26
N LEU A 213 34.87 -42.88 77.31
CA LEU A 213 35.89 -42.22 78.13
C LEU A 213 35.72 -42.53 79.62
N LYS A 214 34.49 -42.41 80.15
CA LYS A 214 34.20 -42.80 81.55
C LYS A 214 34.53 -44.26 81.84
N SER A 215 34.13 -45.16 80.93
CA SER A 215 34.44 -46.60 81.08
C SER A 215 35.95 -46.87 81.05
N LEU A 216 36.70 -46.14 80.22
CA LEU A 216 38.15 -46.24 80.17
C LEU A 216 38.78 -45.75 81.47
N ASP A 217 38.36 -44.60 82.00
CA ASP A 217 38.83 -44.07 83.29
C ASP A 217 38.56 -45.04 84.44
N GLU A 218 37.36 -45.64 84.48
CA GLU A 218 37.00 -46.68 85.46
C GLU A 218 37.92 -47.88 85.36
N LYS A 219 38.18 -48.37 84.13
CA LYS A 219 39.08 -49.51 83.90
C LYS A 219 40.53 -49.21 84.23
N GLN A 220 41.01 -48.00 83.96
CA GLN A 220 42.35 -47.55 84.36
C GLN A 220 42.48 -47.45 85.89
N SER A 221 41.44 -46.95 86.58
CA SER A 221 41.39 -46.92 88.05
C SER A 221 41.34 -48.33 88.66
N GLU A 222 40.60 -49.26 88.06
CA GLU A 222 40.57 -50.67 88.48
C GLU A 222 41.94 -51.33 88.30
N ASN A 223 42.59 -51.12 87.14
CA ASN A 223 43.89 -51.69 86.84
C ASN A 223 44.99 -51.18 87.79
N THR A 224 45.03 -49.87 88.06
CA THR A 224 45.97 -49.28 89.04
C THR A 224 45.78 -49.87 90.44
N LYS A 225 44.54 -50.04 90.92
CA LYS A 225 44.26 -50.72 92.20
C LYS A 225 44.75 -52.16 92.23
N LEU A 226 44.60 -52.89 91.12
CA LEU A 226 45.10 -54.27 91.00
C LEU A 226 46.63 -54.31 91.03
N THR A 227 47.32 -53.42 90.30
CA THR A 227 48.78 -53.28 90.34
C THR A 227 49.27 -53.01 91.76
N ASP A 228 48.68 -52.02 92.44
CA ASP A 228 49.02 -51.69 93.84
C ASP A 228 48.82 -52.88 94.79
N SER A 229 47.80 -53.71 94.55
CA SER A 229 47.54 -54.92 95.35
C SER A 229 48.53 -56.04 95.08
N VAL A 230 49.00 -56.19 93.84
CA VAL A 230 50.02 -57.18 93.46
C VAL A 230 51.36 -56.80 94.07
N ASP A 231 51.74 -55.51 94.00
CA ASP A 231 53.00 -55.02 94.56
C ASP A 231 53.04 -55.20 96.09
N LYS A 232 51.92 -54.99 96.79
CA LYS A 232 51.81 -55.26 98.23
C LYS A 232 51.91 -56.73 98.61
N ASN A 233 51.52 -57.65 97.73
CA ASN A 233 51.56 -59.09 98.00
C ASN A 233 52.92 -59.73 97.65
N ASN A 234 53.79 -59.04 96.92
CA ASN A 234 55.11 -59.51 96.49
C ASN A 234 56.28 -58.93 97.32
N HIS A 235 55.99 -58.29 98.46
CA HIS A 235 56.95 -57.80 99.47
C HIS A 235 56.60 -58.38 100.83
#